data_AF-A0A2W0H281-F1
#
_entry.id   AF-A0A2W0H281-F1
#
_cell.length_a   1.000
_cell.length_b   1.000
_cell.length_c   1.000
_cell.angle_alpha   90.00
_cell.angle_beta   90.00
_cell.angle_gamma   90.00
#
_symmetry.space_group_name_H-M   'P 1'
#
loop_
_entity.id
_entity.type
_entity.pdbx_description
1 polymer ?
#
loop_
_entity_poly.entity_id
_entity_poly.type
_entity_poly.pdbx_seq_one_letter_code
_entity_poly.pdbx_strand_id
1 'polypeptide(L)'
;MFKLFKASPLNEKEYVQCPNCRSIHKDSKWNEIAVATYGPDSPDVKEAARNKAVSFPFQCPTCYMGFSAWKLTLLDKDEIEKLKPRRL
;
A
#
# COMPACT_ATOMS: atom_id res chain seq x y z
N MET A 1 31.89 14.52 -8.59
CA MET A 1 30.68 15.03 -7.91
C MET A 1 29.61 13.96 -8.01
N PHE A 2 29.51 13.08 -7.02
CA PHE A 2 28.55 11.97 -7.04
C PHE A 2 27.17 12.50 -6.64
N LYS A 3 26.23 12.56 -7.60
CA LYS A 3 24.82 12.80 -7.30
C LYS A 3 24.28 11.54 -6.60
N LEU A 4 24.23 11.57 -5.28
CA LEU A 4 23.44 10.62 -4.50
C LEU A 4 21.98 10.81 -4.91
N PHE A 5 21.47 9.89 -5.72
CA PHE A 5 20.04 9.76 -5.97
C PHE A 5 19.38 9.47 -4.61
N LYS A 6 18.74 10.48 -4.01
CA LYS A 6 17.86 10.24 -2.86
C LYS A 6 16.82 9.23 -3.33
N ALA A 7 16.79 8.06 -2.69
CA ALA A 7 15.75 7.07 -2.92
C ALA A 7 14.39 7.77 -2.78
N SER A 8 13.47 7.48 -3.70
CA SER A 8 12.13 8.07 -3.64
C SER A 8 11.44 7.56 -2.35
N PRO A 9 10.78 8.42 -1.57
CA PRO A 9 10.19 8.08 -0.26
C PRO A 9 9.11 6.98 -0.30
N LEU A 10 8.73 6.50 -1.50
CA LEU A 10 7.82 5.38 -1.70
C LEU A 10 8.50 4.00 -1.71
N ASN A 11 9.80 3.94 -1.96
CA ASN A 11 10.53 2.67 -1.87
C ASN A 11 10.55 2.15 -0.42
N GLU A 12 10.40 3.06 0.55
CA GLU A 12 10.41 2.76 1.99
C GLU A 12 9.00 2.41 2.51
N LYS A 13 7.94 2.80 1.77
CA LYS A 13 6.54 2.52 2.13
C LYS A 13 6.15 1.13 1.63
N GLU A 14 6.46 0.12 2.42
CA GLU A 14 6.20 -1.30 2.13
C GLU A 14 4.82 -1.80 2.61
N TYR A 15 4.04 -0.94 3.27
CA TYR A 15 2.79 -1.34 3.89
C TYR A 15 1.62 -0.44 3.51
N VAL A 16 0.43 -1.02 3.57
CA VAL A 16 -0.82 -0.38 3.16
C VAL A 16 -1.85 -0.63 4.26
N GLN A 17 -2.43 0.45 4.77
CA GLN A 17 -3.50 0.42 5.75
C GLN A 17 -4.87 0.58 5.06
N CYS A 18 -5.79 -0.31 5.41
CA CYS A 18 -7.18 -0.23 4.96
C CYS A 18 -7.93 0.91 5.65
N PRO A 19 -8.62 1.81 4.92
CA PRO A 19 -9.38 2.90 5.53
C PRO A 19 -10.63 2.42 6.28
N ASN A 20 -11.14 1.22 5.97
CA ASN A 20 -12.33 0.67 6.63
C ASN A 20 -11.98 -0.07 7.94
N CYS A 21 -11.24 -1.18 7.85
CA CYS A 21 -10.96 -2.03 9.00
C CYS A 21 -9.65 -1.71 9.72
N ARG A 22 -8.88 -0.73 9.22
CA ARG A 22 -7.57 -0.29 9.76
C ARG A 22 -6.49 -1.38 9.79
N SER A 23 -6.74 -2.56 9.20
CA SER A 23 -5.74 -3.61 9.05
C SER A 23 -4.56 -3.11 8.21
N ILE A 24 -3.35 -3.46 8.62
CA ILE A 24 -2.12 -3.11 7.92
C ILE A 24 -1.56 -4.40 7.33
N HIS A 25 -1.31 -4.37 6.02
CA HIS A 25 -0.69 -5.48 5.29
C HIS A 25 0.43 -4.96 4.41
N LYS A 26 1.34 -5.84 3.98
CA LYS A 26 2.33 -5.48 2.96
C LYS A 26 1.65 -5.12 1.65
N ASP A 27 2.19 -4.15 0.94
CA ASP A 27 1.81 -3.81 -0.44
C ASP A 27 1.78 -5.03 -1.37
N SER A 28 2.76 -5.93 -1.24
CA SER A 28 2.83 -7.18 -1.99
C SER A 28 1.55 -8.01 -1.84
N LYS A 29 0.92 -8.00 -0.66
CA LYS A 29 -0.30 -8.77 -0.42
C LYS A 29 -1.50 -8.19 -1.15
N TRP A 30 -1.60 -6.86 -1.23
CA TRP A 30 -2.64 -6.20 -2.01
C TRP A 30 -2.45 -6.45 -3.51
N ASN A 31 -1.20 -6.41 -3.99
CA ASN A 31 -0.85 -6.70 -5.38
C ASN A 31 -1.12 -8.17 -5.76
N GLU A 32 -0.75 -9.12 -4.89
CA GLU A 32 -1.04 -10.55 -5.07
C GLU A 32 -2.55 -10.78 -5.28
N ILE A 33 -3.39 -10.14 -4.45
CA ILE A 33 -4.85 -10.26 -4.57
C ILE A 33 -5.34 -9.62 -5.87
N ALA A 34 -4.82 -8.44 -6.25
CA ALA A 34 -5.16 -7.80 -7.50
C ALA A 34 -4.84 -8.70 -8.70
N VAL A 35 -3.61 -9.25 -8.76
CA VAL A 35 -3.19 -10.18 -9.81
C VAL A 35 -4.01 -11.45 -9.83
N ALA A 36 -4.30 -12.04 -8.66
CA ALA A 36 -5.12 -13.25 -8.56
C ALA A 36 -6.57 -13.01 -9.02
N THR A 37 -7.09 -11.79 -8.88
CA THR A 37 -8.48 -11.45 -9.20
C THR A 37 -8.66 -10.95 -10.63
N TYR A 38 -7.76 -10.09 -11.11
CA TYR A 38 -7.90 -9.35 -12.36
C TYR A 38 -6.84 -9.71 -13.41
N GLY A 39 -5.83 -10.51 -13.05
CA GLY A 39 -4.79 -10.99 -13.95
C GLY A 39 -3.46 -10.23 -13.85
N PRO A 40 -2.44 -10.67 -14.60
CA PRO A 40 -1.06 -10.18 -14.50
C PRO A 40 -0.88 -8.70 -14.85
N ASP A 41 -1.81 -8.11 -15.60
CA ASP A 41 -1.78 -6.69 -15.99
C ASP A 41 -2.31 -5.75 -14.89
N SER A 42 -2.58 -6.27 -13.69
CA SER A 42 -3.02 -5.47 -12.53
C SER A 42 -1.93 -4.47 -12.12
N PRO A 43 -2.28 -3.20 -11.86
CA PRO A 43 -1.32 -2.18 -11.44
C PRO A 43 -0.79 -2.44 -10.04
N ASP A 44 0.42 -1.96 -9.77
CA ASP A 44 0.97 -1.91 -8.41
C ASP A 44 0.20 -0.90 -7.54
N VAL A 45 -0.16 -1.30 -6.33
CA VAL A 45 -0.95 -0.49 -5.39
C VAL A 45 -0.26 0.82 -5.01
N LYS A 46 1.09 0.84 -4.91
CA LYS A 46 1.84 2.05 -4.57
C LYS A 46 1.94 3.00 -5.74
N GLU A 47 2.12 2.48 -6.95
CA GLU A 47 2.10 3.28 -8.17
C GLU A 47 0.72 3.87 -8.43
N ALA A 48 -0.33 3.06 -8.31
CA ALA A 48 -1.71 3.47 -8.44
C ALA A 48 -2.11 4.54 -7.40
N ALA A 49 -1.57 4.47 -6.19
CA ALA A 49 -1.84 5.46 -5.14
C ALA A 49 -1.35 6.88 -5.50
N ARG A 50 -0.37 7.02 -6.40
CA ARG A 50 0.14 8.33 -6.85
C ARG A 50 -0.78 9.02 -7.85
N ASN A 51 -1.58 8.24 -8.58
CA ASN A 51 -2.39 8.76 -9.67
C ASN A 51 -3.88 8.60 -9.35
N LYS A 52 -4.53 9.70 -8.98
CA LYS A 52 -5.98 9.73 -8.69
C LYS A 52 -6.86 9.36 -9.88
N ALA A 53 -6.33 9.41 -11.11
CA ALA A 53 -7.04 8.95 -12.29
C ALA A 53 -7.10 7.41 -12.39
N VAL A 54 -6.26 6.68 -11.65
CA VAL A 54 -6.33 5.22 -11.59
C VAL A 54 -7.54 4.82 -10.76
N SER A 55 -8.57 4.33 -11.44
CA SER A 55 -9.81 3.82 -10.86
C SER A 55 -9.76 2.32 -10.52
N PHE A 56 -8.60 1.67 -10.69
CA PHE A 56 -8.42 0.24 -10.45
C PHE A 56 -8.80 -0.13 -9.00
N PRO A 57 -9.65 -1.15 -8.82
CA PRO A 57 -10.11 -1.57 -7.49
C PRO A 57 -9.10 -2.49 -6.80
N PHE A 58 -8.62 -2.08 -5.63
CA PHE A 58 -7.78 -2.90 -4.76
C PHE A 58 -8.59 -3.46 -3.59
N GLN A 59 -8.57 -4.79 -3.42
CA GLN A 59 -9.31 -5.46 -2.36
C GLN A 59 -8.47 -5.57 -1.07
N CYS A 60 -9.06 -5.19 0.06
CA CYS A 60 -8.42 -5.35 1.36
C CYS A 60 -8.30 -6.84 1.76
N PRO A 61 -7.11 -7.32 2.20
CA PRO A 61 -6.91 -8.71 2.62
C PRO A 61 -7.73 -9.16 3.84
N THR A 62 -8.23 -8.24 4.66
CA THR A 62 -8.96 -8.55 5.91
C THR A 62 -10.47 -8.39 5.77
N CYS A 63 -10.94 -7.26 5.26
CA CYS A 63 -12.38 -6.99 5.18
C CYS A 63 -12.97 -7.19 3.79
N TYR A 64 -12.14 -7.57 2.81
CA TYR A 64 -12.54 -7.89 1.43
C TYR A 64 -13.26 -6.76 0.66
N MET A 65 -13.31 -5.55 1.22
CA MET A 65 -13.83 -4.37 0.55
C MET A 65 -12.85 -3.85 -0.51
N GLY A 66 -13.39 -3.32 -1.60
CA GLY A 66 -12.64 -2.69 -2.68
C GLY A 66 -12.41 -1.19 -2.44
N PHE A 67 -11.21 -0.71 -2.73
CA PHE A 67 -10.81 0.69 -2.59
C PHE A 67 -10.00 1.14 -3.79
N SER A 68 -10.13 2.41 -4.17
CA SER A 68 -9.15 3.06 -5.06
C SER A 68 -7.84 3.27 -4.31
N ALA A 69 -6.69 3.00 -4.95
CA ALA A 69 -5.39 3.07 -4.30
C ALA A 69 -5.07 4.42 -3.65
N TRP A 70 -5.51 5.53 -4.24
CA TRP A 70 -5.30 6.88 -3.69
C TRP A 70 -6.03 7.14 -2.36
N LYS A 71 -6.98 6.28 -1.97
CA LYS A 71 -7.66 6.32 -0.66
C LYS A 71 -6.94 5.47 0.40
N LEU A 72 -5.94 4.69 0.02
CA LEU A 72 -5.19 3.84 0.93
C LEU A 72 -4.05 4.63 1.58
N THR A 73 -3.75 4.33 2.83
CA THR A 73 -2.61 4.95 3.53
C THR A 73 -1.38 4.07 3.36
N LEU A 74 -0.35 4.62 2.71
CA LEU A 74 0.94 3.95 2.55
C LEU A 74 1.83 4.25 3.75
N LEU A 75 2.35 3.20 4.38
CA LEU A 75 3.15 3.26 5.61
C LEU A 75 4.53 2.63 5.40
N ASP A 76 5.55 3.23 6.01
CA ASP A 76 6.87 2.62 6.18
C ASP A 76 6.96 1.80 7.49
N LYS A 77 8.11 1.15 7.71
CA LYS A 77 8.36 0.35 8.92
C LYS A 77 8.31 1.17 10.20
N ASP A 78 8.83 2.39 10.19
CA ASP A 78 8.87 3.27 11.36
C ASP A 78 7.47 3.77 11.73
N GLU A 79 6.64 4.06 10.73
CA GLU A 79 5.22 4.39 10.90
C GLU A 79 4.45 3.24 11.54
N ILE A 80 4.74 1.98 11.17
CA ILE A 80 4.13 0.81 11.82
C ILE A 80 4.58 0.62 13.26
N GLU A 81 5.88 0.76 13.56
CA GLU A 81 6.38 0.62 14.93
C GLU A 81 5.73 1.65 15.87
N LYS A 82 5.46 2.87 15.39
CA LYS A 82 4.74 3.90 16.16
C LYS A 82 3.28 3.53 16.45
N LEU A 83 2.67 2.67 15.64
CA LEU A 83 1.29 2.22 15.81
C LEU A 83 1.18 1.02 16.77
N LYS A 84 2.29 0.34 17.10
CA LYS A 84 2.27 -0.72 18.10
C LYS A 84 2.06 -0.12 19.50
N PRO A 85 1.16 -0.68 20.32
CA PRO A 85 1.03 -0.23 21.70
C PRO A 85 2.36 -0.44 22.42
N ARG A 86 2.91 0.62 23.02
CA ARG A 86 4.04 0.50 23.93
C ARG A 86 3.57 -0.38 25.09
N ARG A 87 4.13 -1.58 25.20
CA ARG A 87 3.97 -2.38 26.41
C ARG A 87 4.62 -1.60 27.54
N LEU A 88 3.80 -1.07 28.45
CA LEU A 88 4.22 -0.50 29.73
C LEU A 88 4.66 -1.64 30.65
#